data_AF-A0A9N8HSH0-F1
#
_entry.id   AF-A0A9N8HSH0-F1
#
_cell.length_a   1.000
_cell.length_b   1.000
_cell.length_c   1.000
_cell.angle_alpha   90.00
_cell.angle_beta   90.00
_cell.angle_gamma   90.00
#
_symmetry.space_group_name_H-M   'P 1'
#
loop_
_entity.id
_entity.type
_entity.pdbx_description
1 polymer ?
#
loop_
_entity_poly.entity_id
_entity_poly.type
_entity_poly.pdbx_seq_one_letter_code
_entity_poly.pdbx_strand_id
1 'polypeptide(L)'
;MQSANNNNNNNNNDNDNGNGNLAIDLDWGLQEQRVQPNPVDPPGNNSHASDDQSNCKITNDNDGDKGRTCSGKKKKTEGIEQPPIDPSLFKISEQEKEWAIEIKDAIENLPDLDDLSDFMYVNLAISGKGSLEWAVDRAYKMQEVRQEYNIALTYEEGKRSLQRMTELLPNYFMSYDFDPHSGKCTLVMDAANPTIKVMRNPRSGDELCRAVHYMCYATFPSFESVRLGNIHIFECQGWQMSMNKVEIVKKIGHASHDAFPSNLITKFYHTSSMTNIFCSMAKKLLSKDVGDRWQFGCKSEAGRLDKFYMVPTPEAATQRVLNNWYKSLWIRMESEKTFKLDDE
;
A
#
# COMPACT_ATOMS: atom_id res chain seq x y z
N MET A 1 0.98 -2.32 76.57
CA MET A 1 0.40 -3.47 75.84
C MET A 1 0.59 -3.20 74.36
N GLN A 2 1.48 -3.99 73.75
CA GLN A 2 1.82 -3.97 72.34
C GLN A 2 0.69 -4.66 71.56
N SER A 3 0.23 -4.04 70.46
CA SER A 3 -0.46 -4.74 69.39
C SER A 3 0.07 -4.19 68.06
N ALA A 4 0.81 -5.06 67.37
CA ALA A 4 1.31 -4.87 66.03
C ALA A 4 0.15 -4.91 65.02
N ASN A 5 0.20 -4.04 64.01
CA ASN A 5 -0.65 -4.18 62.83
C ASN A 5 0.24 -4.36 61.60
N ASN A 6 0.17 -5.56 61.02
CA ASN A 6 0.85 -5.99 59.82
C ASN A 6 0.20 -5.35 58.59
N ASN A 7 0.95 -4.55 57.83
CA ASN A 7 0.62 -4.22 56.45
C ASN A 7 1.36 -5.19 55.53
N ASN A 8 0.62 -6.12 54.94
CA ASN A 8 1.08 -7.01 53.88
C ASN A 8 0.97 -6.28 52.53
N ASN A 9 2.11 -5.86 51.98
CA ASN A 9 2.24 -5.51 50.57
C ASN A 9 2.61 -6.77 49.78
N ASN A 10 1.63 -7.35 49.06
CA ASN A 10 1.90 -8.34 48.02
C ASN A 10 1.95 -7.63 46.67
N ASN A 11 3.18 -7.27 46.26
CA ASN A 11 3.49 -6.96 44.86
C ASN A 11 3.93 -8.25 44.17
N ASN A 12 3.00 -8.92 43.48
CA ASN A 12 3.34 -9.92 42.47
C ASN A 12 3.34 -9.22 41.10
N ASN A 13 4.52 -8.73 40.71
CA ASN A 13 4.85 -8.46 39.31
C ASN A 13 5.34 -9.76 38.70
N ASP A 14 4.41 -10.57 38.19
CA ASP A 14 4.73 -11.65 37.26
C ASP A 14 5.00 -11.04 35.89
N ASN A 15 6.24 -10.57 35.72
CA ASN A 15 6.84 -10.34 34.40
C ASN A 15 7.12 -11.71 33.77
N ASP A 16 6.08 -12.30 33.20
CA ASP A 16 6.19 -13.47 32.34
C ASP A 16 6.80 -13.02 31.00
N ASN A 17 8.13 -12.98 30.96
CA ASN A 17 8.92 -12.86 29.74
C ASN A 17 8.88 -14.18 28.97
N GLY A 18 7.67 -14.59 28.58
CA GLY A 18 7.41 -15.63 27.61
C GLY A 18 7.92 -15.16 26.26
N ASN A 19 9.23 -15.36 26.03
CA ASN A 19 9.86 -15.31 24.71
C ASN A 19 9.40 -16.55 23.92
N GLY A 20 8.09 -16.61 23.68
CA GLY A 20 7.48 -17.56 22.78
C GLY A 20 7.90 -17.17 21.37
N ASN A 21 8.91 -17.87 20.86
CA ASN A 21 9.06 -18.05 19.42
C ASN A 21 7.73 -18.65 18.92
N LEU A 22 6.78 -17.78 18.57
CA LEU A 22 5.79 -18.06 17.55
C LEU A 22 6.57 -18.25 16.26
N ALA A 23 7.19 -19.44 16.13
CA ALA A 23 7.37 -20.05 14.84
C ALA A 23 5.96 -20.28 14.31
N ILE A 24 5.38 -19.22 13.75
CA ILE A 24 4.25 -19.37 12.85
C ILE A 24 4.88 -20.15 11.69
N ASP A 25 4.65 -21.46 11.69
CA ASP A 25 4.95 -22.36 10.57
C ASP A 25 4.06 -21.91 9.42
N LEU A 26 4.45 -20.79 8.83
CA LEU A 26 3.91 -20.23 7.64
C LEU A 26 4.57 -20.98 6.49
N ASP A 27 4.16 -22.23 6.32
CA ASP A 27 4.19 -22.92 5.04
C ASP A 27 3.21 -22.21 4.09
N TRP A 28 3.44 -20.91 3.87
CA TRP A 28 2.86 -20.19 2.77
C TRP A 28 3.59 -20.72 1.57
N GLY A 29 2.98 -21.70 0.91
CA GLY A 29 3.38 -22.16 -0.39
C GLY A 29 3.62 -20.98 -1.32
N LEU A 30 4.87 -20.50 -1.32
CA LEU A 30 5.69 -20.39 -2.51
C LEU A 30 5.86 -21.81 -3.11
N GLN A 31 4.79 -22.62 -3.18
CA GLN A 31 4.60 -23.37 -4.39
C GLN A 31 4.73 -22.31 -5.45
N GLU A 32 5.73 -22.49 -6.30
CA GLU A 32 5.79 -21.92 -7.61
C GLU A 32 4.40 -22.07 -8.24
N GLN A 33 3.46 -21.18 -7.91
CA GLN A 33 2.50 -20.69 -8.85
C GLN A 33 3.41 -20.07 -9.89
N ARG A 34 3.89 -20.92 -10.80
CA ARG A 34 4.31 -20.50 -12.12
C ARG A 34 3.15 -19.60 -12.51
N VAL A 35 3.40 -18.30 -12.44
CA VAL A 35 2.64 -17.33 -13.19
C VAL A 35 2.83 -17.83 -14.60
N GLN A 36 1.92 -18.72 -15.03
CA GLN A 36 1.75 -19.05 -16.42
C GLN A 36 1.58 -17.67 -17.04
N PRO A 37 2.52 -17.20 -17.87
CA PRO A 37 2.37 -15.90 -18.47
C PRO A 37 0.99 -15.90 -19.08
N ASN A 38 0.13 -14.94 -18.68
CA ASN A 38 -1.13 -14.71 -19.38
C ASN A 38 -0.79 -14.74 -20.87
N PRO A 39 -1.46 -15.57 -21.69
CA PRO A 39 -1.16 -15.65 -23.10
C PRO A 39 -1.18 -14.23 -23.65
N VAL A 40 0.00 -13.71 -23.96
CA VAL A 40 0.12 -12.48 -24.71
C VAL A 40 -0.39 -12.86 -26.07
N ASP A 41 -1.55 -12.32 -26.46
CA ASP A 41 -2.05 -12.48 -27.81
C ASP A 41 -0.89 -12.21 -28.77
N PRO A 42 -0.59 -13.13 -29.71
CA PRO A 42 0.50 -12.92 -30.63
C PRO A 42 0.29 -11.57 -31.32
N PRO A 43 1.35 -10.77 -31.54
CA PRO A 43 1.22 -9.48 -32.20
C PRO A 43 0.48 -9.70 -33.51
N GLY A 44 -0.74 -9.16 -33.56
CA GLY A 44 -1.59 -9.25 -34.73
C GLY A 44 -0.79 -8.76 -35.93
N ASN A 45 -0.61 -9.66 -36.89
CA ASN A 45 0.12 -9.44 -38.11
C ASN A 45 -0.66 -8.42 -38.96
N ASN A 46 -0.52 -7.13 -38.64
CA ASN A 46 -1.01 -6.05 -39.49
C ASN A 46 -0.03 -5.88 -40.64
N SER A 47 -0.18 -6.76 -41.61
CA SER A 47 0.37 -6.59 -42.95
C SER A 47 -0.11 -5.26 -43.53
N HIS A 48 0.85 -4.50 -44.03
CA HIS A 48 0.72 -3.34 -44.91
C HIS A 48 -0.58 -3.23 -45.70
N ALA A 49 -1.26 -2.10 -45.55
CA ALA A 49 -2.02 -1.47 -46.61
C ALA A 49 -1.64 0.02 -46.68
N SER A 50 -0.86 0.32 -47.74
CA SER A 50 -0.89 1.53 -48.57
C SER A 50 -0.97 2.91 -47.90
N ASP A 51 0.13 3.65 -48.06
CA ASP A 51 0.23 5.06 -48.47
C ASP A 51 -1.09 5.84 -48.54
N ASP A 52 -1.25 6.78 -47.61
CA ASP A 52 -2.08 7.96 -47.82
C ASP A 52 -1.32 9.20 -47.30
N GLN A 53 -0.37 9.66 -48.11
CA GLN A 53 0.25 10.97 -47.96
C GLN A 53 -0.78 12.04 -48.31
N SER A 54 -1.60 12.43 -47.33
CA SER A 54 -2.40 13.65 -47.41
C SER A 54 -1.51 14.86 -47.18
N ASN A 55 -1.04 15.38 -48.32
CA ASN A 55 -0.38 16.66 -48.50
C ASN A 55 -1.27 17.80 -47.95
N CYS A 56 -1.00 18.28 -46.73
CA CYS A 56 -1.64 19.47 -46.19
C CYS A 56 -1.12 20.72 -46.90
N LYS A 57 -1.77 21.08 -48.02
CA LYS A 57 -1.71 22.43 -48.58
C LYS A 57 -2.29 23.40 -47.56
N ILE A 58 -1.47 24.33 -47.09
CA ILE A 58 -1.92 25.56 -46.42
C ILE A 58 -2.51 26.45 -47.52
N THR A 59 -3.84 26.53 -47.59
CA THR A 59 -4.54 27.58 -48.32
C THR A 59 -4.95 28.66 -47.33
N ASN A 60 -4.34 29.84 -47.45
CA ASN A 60 -4.80 31.07 -46.82
C ASN A 60 -5.97 31.59 -47.64
N ASP A 61 -7.19 31.26 -47.24
CA ASP A 61 -8.38 31.95 -47.75
C ASP A 61 -9.19 32.48 -46.57
N ASN A 62 -9.18 33.81 -46.47
CA ASN A 62 -10.26 34.58 -45.87
C ASN A 62 -11.53 34.24 -46.65
N ASP A 63 -12.53 33.66 -45.99
CA ASP A 63 -13.92 34.06 -46.14
C ASP A 63 -14.81 33.27 -45.18
N GLY A 64 -15.81 33.96 -44.64
CA GLY A 64 -16.71 33.42 -43.64
C GLY A 64 -17.54 32.28 -44.20
N ASP A 65 -17.53 31.13 -43.52
CA ASP A 65 -18.51 30.09 -43.72
C ASP A 65 -18.72 29.25 -42.45
N LYS A 66 -19.91 28.67 -42.41
CA LYS A 66 -20.71 28.25 -41.28
C LYS A 66 -20.16 27.02 -40.56
N GLY A 67 -20.25 27.08 -39.23
CA GLY A 67 -20.68 25.98 -38.37
C GLY A 67 -20.24 24.56 -38.74
N ARG A 68 -18.92 24.30 -38.73
CA ARG A 68 -18.40 22.93 -38.79
C ARG A 68 -18.55 22.28 -37.42
N THR A 69 -19.67 21.58 -37.20
CA THR A 69 -19.83 20.71 -36.03
C THR A 69 -18.90 19.51 -36.19
N CYS A 70 -17.76 19.55 -35.50
CA CYS A 70 -16.92 18.37 -35.31
C CYS A 70 -17.72 17.34 -34.51
N SER A 71 -18.41 16.44 -35.21
CA SER A 71 -18.98 15.22 -34.65
C SER A 71 -17.84 14.26 -34.27
N GLY A 72 -17.11 14.64 -33.22
CA GLY A 72 -16.13 13.77 -32.58
C GLY A 72 -16.84 12.49 -32.15
N LYS A 73 -16.55 11.39 -32.85
CA LYS A 73 -16.96 10.05 -32.43
C LYS A 73 -16.48 9.90 -30.98
N LYS A 74 -17.42 9.91 -30.02
CA LYS A 74 -17.14 9.61 -28.61
C LYS A 74 -16.46 8.24 -28.61
N LYS A 75 -15.15 8.23 -28.40
CA LYS A 75 -14.37 7.02 -28.22
C LYS A 75 -15.04 6.32 -27.05
N LYS A 76 -15.71 5.20 -27.32
CA LYS A 76 -16.38 4.38 -26.30
C LYS A 76 -15.26 4.03 -25.33
N THR A 77 -15.24 4.67 -24.17
CA THR A 77 -14.33 4.29 -23.09
C THR A 77 -14.66 2.85 -22.81
N GLU A 78 -13.77 1.95 -23.21
CA GLU A 78 -13.84 0.54 -22.85
C GLU A 78 -13.91 0.51 -21.33
N GLY A 79 -15.12 0.26 -20.81
CA GLY A 79 -15.33 0.14 -19.39
C GLY A 79 -14.49 -1.04 -18.95
N ILE A 80 -13.53 -0.78 -18.06
CA ILE A 80 -12.78 -1.85 -17.40
C ILE A 80 -13.85 -2.69 -16.69
N GLU A 81 -14.05 -3.91 -17.18
CA GLU A 81 -15.01 -4.84 -16.59
C GLU A 81 -14.57 -5.07 -15.14
N GLN A 82 -15.38 -4.58 -14.21
CA GLN A 82 -15.07 -4.63 -12.79
C GLN A 82 -15.30 -6.07 -12.34
N PRO A 83 -14.27 -6.74 -11.80
CA PRO A 83 -14.44 -8.10 -11.32
C PRO A 83 -15.43 -8.10 -10.16
N PRO A 84 -16.28 -9.14 -10.04
CA PRO A 84 -17.18 -9.25 -8.92
C PRO A 84 -16.37 -9.28 -7.62
N ILE A 85 -16.70 -8.38 -6.71
CA ILE A 85 -16.11 -8.32 -5.37
C ILE A 85 -16.89 -9.29 -4.49
N ASP A 86 -16.20 -10.21 -3.81
CA ASP A 86 -16.85 -11.09 -2.83
C ASP A 86 -17.29 -10.26 -1.60
N PRO A 87 -18.60 -10.18 -1.31
CA PRO A 87 -19.10 -9.44 -0.15
C PRO A 87 -18.56 -9.96 1.19
N SER A 88 -18.12 -11.22 1.25
CA SER A 88 -17.57 -11.80 2.48
C SER A 88 -16.31 -11.08 2.97
N LEU A 89 -15.55 -10.44 2.08
CA LEU A 89 -14.34 -9.67 2.42
C LEU A 89 -14.63 -8.41 3.25
N PHE A 90 -15.90 -7.97 3.29
CA PHE A 90 -16.36 -6.74 3.95
C PHE A 90 -17.21 -7.02 5.19
N LYS A 91 -17.35 -8.28 5.59
CA LYS A 91 -18.03 -8.61 6.84
C LYS A 91 -17.17 -8.18 8.03
N ILE A 92 -17.80 -7.63 9.04
CA ILE A 92 -17.21 -7.36 10.36
C ILE A 92 -17.83 -8.29 11.41
N SER A 93 -17.07 -8.58 12.46
CA SER A 93 -17.62 -9.22 13.66
C SER A 93 -18.32 -8.20 14.54
N GLU A 94 -19.24 -8.67 15.40
CA GLU A 94 -19.90 -7.80 16.40
C GLU A 94 -18.88 -7.05 17.26
N GLN A 95 -17.80 -7.71 17.66
CA GLN A 95 -16.74 -7.09 18.45
C GLN A 95 -16.01 -5.98 17.68
N GLU A 96 -15.67 -6.20 16.41
CA GLU A 96 -15.06 -5.16 15.57
C GLU A 96 -16.02 -3.99 15.34
N LYS A 97 -17.33 -4.25 15.25
CA LYS A 97 -18.38 -3.22 15.15
C LYS A 97 -18.47 -2.38 16.41
N GLU A 98 -18.53 -3.00 17.58
CA GLU A 98 -18.55 -2.31 18.88
C GLU A 98 -17.32 -1.39 19.03
N TRP A 99 -16.13 -1.90 18.72
CA TRP A 99 -14.90 -1.11 18.73
C TRP A 99 -14.94 0.05 17.74
N ALA A 100 -15.44 -0.17 16.52
CA ALA A 100 -15.54 0.87 15.51
C ALA A 100 -16.50 1.99 15.94
N ILE A 101 -17.60 1.66 16.61
CA ILE A 101 -18.56 2.64 17.16
C ILE A 101 -17.90 3.47 18.26
N GLU A 102 -17.23 2.83 19.24
CA GLU A 102 -16.52 3.57 20.30
C GLU A 102 -15.43 4.49 19.73
N ILE A 103 -14.67 4.03 18.73
CA ILE A 103 -13.65 4.82 18.07
C ILE A 103 -14.28 6.00 17.30
N LYS A 104 -15.38 5.77 16.58
CA LYS A 104 -16.13 6.81 15.87
C LYS A 104 -16.60 7.90 16.82
N ASP A 105 -17.33 7.51 17.87
CA ASP A 105 -17.86 8.43 18.87
C ASP A 105 -16.75 9.26 19.50
N ALA A 106 -15.61 8.65 19.81
CA ALA A 106 -14.50 9.36 20.42
C ALA A 106 -13.81 10.35 19.46
N ILE A 107 -13.62 9.99 18.18
CA ILE A 107 -12.99 10.86 17.19
C ILE A 107 -13.91 12.03 16.83
N GLU A 108 -15.20 11.80 16.60
CA GLU A 108 -16.17 12.85 16.22
C GLU A 108 -16.42 13.87 17.36
N ASN A 109 -16.11 13.50 18.60
CA ASN A 109 -16.14 14.42 19.75
C ASN A 109 -14.86 15.26 19.90
N LEU A 110 -13.82 15.06 19.07
CA LEU A 110 -12.57 15.83 19.11
C LEU A 110 -12.60 16.93 18.03
N PRO A 111 -12.69 18.22 18.40
CA PRO A 111 -12.92 19.32 17.46
C PRO A 111 -11.74 19.60 16.51
N ASP A 112 -10.55 19.08 16.82
CA ASP A 112 -9.34 19.27 16.02
C ASP A 112 -9.12 18.15 14.98
N LEU A 113 -9.99 17.12 14.96
CA LEU A 113 -9.96 16.03 13.99
C LEU A 113 -11.11 16.15 12.99
N ASP A 114 -10.78 15.95 11.72
CA ASP A 114 -11.76 15.73 10.65
C ASP A 114 -12.40 14.35 10.83
N ASP A 115 -13.72 14.28 10.63
CA ASP A 115 -14.45 13.02 10.59
C ASP A 115 -13.84 12.04 9.57
N LEU A 116 -13.83 10.76 9.91
CA LEU A 116 -13.40 9.68 9.03
C LEU A 116 -14.61 8.97 8.42
N SER A 117 -14.37 8.19 7.36
CA SER A 117 -15.40 7.29 6.85
C SER A 117 -15.64 6.12 7.82
N ASP A 118 -16.85 5.58 7.84
CA ASP A 118 -17.20 4.38 8.61
C ASP A 118 -16.25 3.21 8.34
N PHE A 119 -15.84 3.05 7.07
CA PHE A 119 -14.85 2.07 6.68
C PHE A 119 -13.51 2.28 7.39
N MET A 120 -13.07 3.54 7.55
CA MET A 120 -11.81 3.85 8.20
C MET A 120 -11.89 3.65 9.72
N TYR A 121 -13.03 3.91 10.36
CA TYR A 121 -13.23 3.55 11.77
C TYR A 121 -13.12 2.04 11.99
N VAL A 122 -13.71 1.23 11.11
CA VAL A 122 -13.52 -0.23 11.13
C VAL A 122 -12.05 -0.61 10.91
N ASN A 123 -11.37 0.01 9.95
CA ASN A 123 -9.95 -0.26 9.70
C ASN A 123 -9.07 0.01 10.93
N LEU A 124 -9.34 1.12 11.64
CA LEU A 124 -8.70 1.45 12.92
C LEU A 124 -9.04 0.42 14.00
N ALA A 125 -10.31 0.01 14.12
CA ALA A 125 -10.77 -0.98 15.09
C ALA A 125 -10.06 -2.34 14.91
N ILE A 126 -9.98 -2.84 13.67
CA ILE A 126 -9.33 -4.11 13.34
C ILE A 126 -7.82 -4.03 13.61
N SER A 127 -7.17 -2.96 13.13
CA SER A 127 -5.71 -2.81 13.26
C SER A 127 -5.27 -2.58 14.72
N GLY A 128 -6.01 -1.75 15.45
CA GLY A 128 -5.74 -1.37 16.83
C GLY A 128 -6.36 -2.30 17.88
N LYS A 129 -7.17 -3.29 17.46
CA LYS A 129 -7.90 -4.22 18.32
C LYS A 129 -8.71 -3.50 19.40
N GLY A 130 -9.44 -2.46 19.00
CA GLY A 130 -10.27 -1.63 19.89
C GLY A 130 -9.51 -0.65 20.78
N SER A 131 -8.18 -0.49 20.63
CA SER A 131 -7.43 0.51 21.41
C SER A 131 -7.78 1.94 20.98
N LEU A 132 -8.56 2.64 21.82
CA LEU A 132 -9.00 4.00 21.52
C LEU A 132 -7.85 5.02 21.46
N GLU A 133 -6.91 4.97 22.41
CA GLU A 133 -5.73 5.86 22.42
C GLU A 133 -4.91 5.71 21.12
N TRP A 134 -4.68 4.47 20.70
CA TRP A 134 -3.97 4.18 19.46
C TRP A 134 -4.74 4.69 18.24
N ALA A 135 -6.05 4.49 18.20
CA ALA A 135 -6.89 4.93 17.08
C ALA A 135 -6.89 6.45 16.92
N VAL A 136 -7.00 7.20 18.02
CA VAL A 136 -6.96 8.66 18.04
C VAL A 136 -5.57 9.18 17.58
N ASP A 137 -4.47 8.61 18.10
CA ASP A 137 -3.11 8.95 17.63
C ASP A 137 -2.95 8.74 16.11
N ARG A 138 -3.51 7.64 15.58
CA ARG A 138 -3.48 7.38 14.13
C ARG A 138 -4.35 8.34 13.34
N ALA A 139 -5.53 8.71 13.84
CA ALA A 139 -6.38 9.70 13.18
C ALA A 139 -5.65 11.05 13.03
N TYR A 140 -4.98 11.54 14.07
CA TYR A 140 -4.18 12.77 14.00
C TYR A 140 -3.06 12.67 12.95
N LYS A 141 -2.31 11.57 12.95
CA LYS A 141 -1.21 11.37 11.99
C LYS A 141 -1.71 11.24 10.55
N MET A 142 -2.84 10.59 10.32
CA MET A 142 -3.46 10.55 9.00
C MET A 142 -3.87 11.95 8.53
N GLN A 143 -4.48 12.75 9.41
CA GLN A 143 -4.85 14.13 9.10
C GLN A 143 -3.61 14.99 8.79
N GLU A 144 -2.56 14.90 9.61
CA GLU A 144 -1.28 15.58 9.40
C GLU A 144 -0.72 15.28 8.00
N VAL A 145 -0.63 14.00 7.63
CA VAL A 145 -0.16 13.57 6.30
C VAL A 145 -1.07 14.09 5.19
N ARG A 146 -2.40 14.04 5.35
CA ARG A 146 -3.33 14.56 4.33
C ARG A 146 -3.15 16.06 4.10
N GLN A 147 -2.98 16.82 5.19
CA GLN A 147 -2.78 18.27 5.13
C GLN A 147 -1.39 18.63 4.59
N GLU A 148 -0.32 17.99 5.07
CA GLU A 148 1.06 18.24 4.64
C GLU A 148 1.23 18.01 3.13
N TYR A 149 0.69 16.92 2.61
CA TYR A 149 0.83 16.56 1.19
C TYR A 149 -0.37 16.94 0.33
N ASN A 150 -1.33 17.70 0.86
CA ASN A 150 -2.55 18.15 0.18
C ASN A 150 -3.27 17.02 -0.58
N ILE A 151 -3.64 15.97 0.15
CA ILE A 151 -4.24 14.74 -0.38
C ILE A 151 -5.77 14.90 -0.38
N ALA A 152 -6.43 14.83 -1.54
CA ALA A 152 -7.89 14.99 -1.63
C ALA A 152 -8.66 13.66 -1.57
N LEU A 153 -7.98 12.52 -1.46
CA LEU A 153 -8.57 11.17 -1.35
C LEU A 153 -9.54 10.82 -2.49
N THR A 154 -9.24 11.24 -3.73
CA THR A 154 -10.00 10.82 -4.91
C THR A 154 -9.31 9.67 -5.66
N TYR A 155 -10.10 8.82 -6.34
CA TYR A 155 -9.57 7.73 -7.17
C TYR A 155 -8.63 8.23 -8.27
N GLU A 156 -9.02 9.30 -8.98
CA GLU A 156 -8.21 9.84 -10.09
C GLU A 156 -6.91 10.49 -9.61
N GLU A 157 -6.91 11.13 -8.43
CA GLU A 157 -5.66 11.60 -7.82
C GLU A 157 -4.77 10.43 -7.40
N GLY A 158 -5.35 9.39 -6.81
CA GLY A 158 -4.60 8.20 -6.41
C GLY A 158 -3.95 7.50 -7.60
N LYS A 159 -4.67 7.32 -8.72
CA LYS A 159 -4.09 6.78 -9.97
C LYS A 159 -2.90 7.61 -10.45
N ARG A 160 -3.06 8.93 -10.54
CA ARG A 160 -1.96 9.82 -10.96
C ARG A 160 -0.76 9.72 -10.02
N SER A 161 -1.00 9.65 -8.71
CA SER A 161 0.06 9.57 -7.71
C SER A 161 0.79 8.23 -7.79
N LEU A 162 0.08 7.11 -7.94
CA LEU A 162 0.67 5.79 -8.09
C LEU A 162 1.45 5.64 -9.40
N GLN A 163 0.93 6.19 -10.51
CA GLN A 163 1.68 6.30 -11.76
C GLN A 163 2.98 7.07 -11.54
N ARG A 164 2.87 8.26 -10.93
CA ARG A 164 4.02 9.11 -10.63
C ARG A 164 5.05 8.40 -9.77
N MET A 165 4.63 7.57 -8.83
CA MET A 165 5.50 6.75 -8.01
C MET A 165 6.38 5.81 -8.84
N THR A 166 5.80 5.13 -9.83
CA THR A 166 6.54 4.22 -10.73
C THR A 166 7.49 4.97 -11.67
N GLU A 167 7.17 6.20 -12.06
CA GLU A 167 8.08 7.07 -12.81
C GLU A 167 9.26 7.56 -11.98
N LEU A 168 9.02 7.88 -10.70
CA LEU A 168 10.06 8.28 -9.76
C LEU A 168 10.96 7.10 -9.37
N LEU A 169 10.39 5.90 -9.26
CA LEU A 169 11.06 4.69 -8.82
C LEU A 169 11.03 3.61 -9.92
N PRO A 170 11.72 3.81 -11.06
CA PRO A 170 11.71 2.85 -12.14
C PRO A 170 12.30 1.52 -11.66
N ASN A 171 11.66 0.42 -12.04
CA ASN A 171 12.05 -0.97 -11.68
C ASN A 171 12.05 -1.27 -10.17
N TYR A 172 11.52 -0.38 -9.33
CA TYR A 172 11.45 -0.62 -7.90
C TYR A 172 10.29 -1.56 -7.55
N PHE A 173 9.12 -1.40 -8.16
CA PHE A 173 7.97 -2.26 -7.92
C PHE A 173 7.92 -3.37 -8.97
N MET A 174 8.13 -4.61 -8.55
CA MET A 174 8.22 -5.75 -9.46
C MET A 174 6.89 -6.48 -9.62
N SER A 175 6.13 -6.60 -8.53
CA SER A 175 4.82 -7.25 -8.54
C SER A 175 3.94 -6.70 -7.42
N TYR A 176 2.66 -6.59 -7.70
CA TYR A 176 1.63 -6.33 -6.71
C TYR A 176 0.46 -7.23 -7.03
N ASP A 177 -0.01 -7.98 -6.03
CA ASP A 177 -1.13 -8.87 -6.18
C ASP A 177 -2.09 -8.76 -4.99
N PHE A 178 -3.38 -8.80 -5.31
CA PHE A 178 -4.47 -8.84 -4.34
C PHE A 178 -5.41 -9.97 -4.76
N ASP A 179 -5.47 -11.00 -3.92
CA ASP A 179 -6.36 -12.13 -4.12
C ASP A 179 -7.76 -11.79 -3.56
N PRO A 180 -8.77 -11.59 -4.42
CA PRO A 180 -10.12 -11.23 -3.97
C PRO A 180 -10.85 -12.38 -3.27
N HIS A 181 -10.31 -13.60 -3.23
CA HIS A 181 -10.93 -14.71 -2.51
C HIS A 181 -10.38 -14.85 -1.09
N SER A 182 -9.06 -14.71 -0.93
CA SER A 182 -8.42 -14.82 0.39
C SER A 182 -8.20 -13.47 1.07
N GLY A 183 -8.38 -12.34 0.38
CA GLY A 183 -8.08 -11.00 0.91
C GLY A 183 -6.58 -10.73 1.06
N LYS A 184 -5.70 -11.67 0.67
CA LYS A 184 -4.26 -11.51 0.81
C LYS A 184 -3.70 -10.51 -0.20
N CYS A 185 -2.75 -9.73 0.27
CA CYS A 185 -2.10 -8.69 -0.50
C CYS A 185 -0.58 -8.84 -0.39
N THR A 186 0.09 -8.94 -1.54
CA THR A 186 1.55 -9.07 -1.62
C THR A 186 2.14 -8.01 -2.53
N LEU A 187 3.14 -7.29 -2.03
CA LEU A 187 3.91 -6.32 -2.80
C LEU A 187 5.38 -6.73 -2.83
N VAL A 188 5.95 -6.88 -4.02
CA VAL A 188 7.34 -7.27 -4.23
C VAL A 188 8.12 -6.10 -4.83
N MET A 189 9.22 -5.72 -4.17
CA MET A 189 10.04 -4.56 -4.50
C MET A 189 11.53 -4.92 -4.63
N ASP A 190 12.26 -4.22 -5.50
CA ASP A 190 13.72 -4.31 -5.62
C ASP A 190 14.40 -3.14 -4.89
N ALA A 191 14.92 -3.43 -3.69
CA ALA A 191 15.61 -2.49 -2.83
C ALA A 191 17.02 -2.11 -3.34
N ALA A 192 17.53 -2.73 -4.41
CA ALA A 192 18.76 -2.29 -5.06
C ALA A 192 18.54 -1.11 -6.02
N ASN A 193 17.29 -0.84 -6.41
CA ASN A 193 16.91 0.22 -7.35
C ASN A 193 16.36 1.53 -6.73
N PRO A 194 16.52 1.88 -5.43
CA PRO A 194 16.01 3.15 -4.94
C PRO A 194 16.89 4.28 -5.47
N THR A 195 16.29 5.17 -6.25
CA THR A 195 17.01 6.35 -6.70
C THR A 195 16.99 7.38 -5.57
N ILE A 196 17.96 7.35 -4.65
CA ILE A 196 18.17 8.38 -3.59
C ILE A 196 18.01 9.80 -4.16
N LYS A 197 18.35 9.99 -5.44
CA LYS A 197 18.23 11.27 -6.14
C LYS A 197 16.80 11.82 -6.13
N VAL A 198 15.77 10.98 -6.20
CA VAL A 198 14.35 11.39 -6.09
C VAL A 198 14.14 12.15 -4.80
N MET A 199 14.61 11.56 -3.69
CA MET A 199 14.39 12.12 -2.36
C MET A 199 15.33 13.29 -2.01
N ARG A 200 16.35 13.57 -2.84
CA ARG A 200 17.15 14.80 -2.70
C ARG A 200 16.41 16.03 -3.23
N ASN A 201 15.44 15.83 -4.11
CA ASN A 201 14.55 16.89 -4.57
C ASN A 201 13.34 16.94 -3.64
N PRO A 202 13.13 18.01 -2.85
CA PRO A 202 12.01 18.11 -1.92
C PRO A 202 10.66 17.84 -2.60
N ARG A 203 10.43 18.43 -3.78
CA ARG A 203 9.19 18.26 -4.53
C ARG A 203 8.94 16.80 -4.92
N SER A 204 9.96 16.11 -5.42
CA SER A 204 9.81 14.69 -5.76
C SER A 204 9.66 13.81 -4.53
N GLY A 205 10.24 14.22 -3.39
CA GLY A 205 10.01 13.57 -2.10
C GLY A 205 8.57 13.71 -1.62
N ASP A 206 7.97 14.90 -1.77
CA ASP A 206 6.55 15.14 -1.43
C ASP A 206 5.61 14.37 -2.36
N GLU A 207 5.90 14.37 -3.67
CA GLU A 207 5.18 13.54 -4.65
C GLU A 207 5.24 12.05 -4.29
N LEU A 208 6.40 11.56 -3.82
CA LEU A 208 6.53 10.19 -3.36
C LEU A 208 5.72 9.93 -2.08
N CYS A 209 5.76 10.82 -1.10
CA CYS A 209 5.03 10.65 0.16
C CYS A 209 3.51 10.61 -0.07
N ARG A 210 2.99 11.49 -0.94
CA ARG A 210 1.60 11.43 -1.42
C ARG A 210 1.28 10.08 -2.06
N ALA A 211 2.15 9.58 -2.94
CA ALA A 211 1.92 8.32 -3.62
C ALA A 211 1.97 7.11 -2.67
N VAL A 212 2.86 7.14 -1.68
CA VAL A 212 2.96 6.12 -0.64
C VAL A 212 1.65 6.04 0.17
N HIS A 213 1.02 7.18 0.47
CA HIS A 213 -0.29 7.20 1.12
C HIS A 213 -1.36 6.48 0.29
N TYR A 214 -1.44 6.75 -1.02
CA TYR A 214 -2.35 6.03 -1.91
C TYR A 214 -1.99 4.57 -2.12
N MET A 215 -0.71 4.21 -2.03
CA MET A 215 -0.26 2.83 -2.06
C MET A 215 -0.78 2.09 -0.82
N CYS A 216 -0.73 2.70 0.37
CA CYS A 216 -1.34 2.14 1.57
C CYS A 216 -2.83 1.85 1.33
N TYR A 217 -3.61 2.83 0.84
CA TYR A 217 -5.01 2.61 0.47
C TYR A 217 -5.20 1.44 -0.51
N ALA A 218 -4.41 1.39 -1.58
CA ALA A 218 -4.49 0.32 -2.57
C ALA A 218 -4.16 -1.05 -1.97
N THR A 219 -3.24 -1.11 -1.00
CA THR A 219 -2.82 -2.38 -0.40
C THR A 219 -3.81 -2.90 0.66
N PHE A 220 -4.75 -2.09 1.16
CA PHE A 220 -5.77 -2.52 2.14
C PHE A 220 -7.20 -2.33 1.61
N PRO A 221 -7.60 -3.01 0.52
CA PRO A 221 -8.87 -2.75 -0.14
C PRO A 221 -10.12 -3.27 0.58
N SER A 222 -9.98 -4.22 1.51
CA SER A 222 -11.09 -4.86 2.24
C SER A 222 -10.78 -5.09 3.71
N PHE A 223 -11.78 -5.35 4.55
CA PHE A 223 -11.54 -5.66 5.97
C PHE A 223 -10.74 -6.96 6.14
N GLU A 224 -10.95 -7.94 5.28
CA GLU A 224 -10.15 -9.17 5.31
C GLU A 224 -8.65 -8.88 5.05
N SER A 225 -8.33 -7.99 4.11
CA SER A 225 -6.93 -7.57 3.90
C SER A 225 -6.34 -6.83 5.10
N VAL A 226 -7.15 -6.10 5.87
CA VAL A 226 -6.73 -5.43 7.11
C VAL A 226 -6.43 -6.47 8.20
N ARG A 227 -7.29 -7.49 8.36
CA ARG A 227 -7.10 -8.57 9.34
C ARG A 227 -5.87 -9.39 9.08
N LEU A 228 -5.73 -9.89 7.85
CA LEU A 228 -4.61 -10.74 7.46
C LEU A 228 -3.30 -9.95 7.40
N GLY A 229 -3.42 -8.66 7.12
CA GLY A 229 -2.29 -7.79 6.84
C GLY A 229 -1.67 -8.05 5.47
N ASN A 230 -0.76 -7.18 5.12
CA ASN A 230 -0.05 -7.21 3.85
C ASN A 230 1.33 -7.81 4.01
N ILE A 231 1.85 -8.40 2.94
CA ILE A 231 3.22 -8.89 2.88
C ILE A 231 4.00 -8.03 1.91
N HIS A 232 5.00 -7.31 2.42
CA HIS A 232 5.97 -6.63 1.58
C HIS A 232 7.25 -7.47 1.48
N ILE A 233 7.67 -7.77 0.26
CA ILE A 233 8.86 -8.55 -0.04
C ILE A 233 9.86 -7.61 -0.70
N PHE A 234 11.06 -7.51 -0.14
CA PHE A 234 12.14 -6.70 -0.65
C PHE A 234 13.29 -7.59 -1.14
N GLU A 235 13.57 -7.58 -2.44
CA GLU A 235 14.82 -8.09 -3.01
C GLU A 235 15.95 -7.12 -2.67
N CYS A 236 16.95 -7.56 -1.91
CA CYS A 236 18.00 -6.69 -1.39
C CYS A 236 19.39 -6.97 -1.98
N GLN A 237 19.52 -7.91 -2.91
CA GLN A 237 20.81 -8.15 -3.55
C GLN A 237 21.25 -6.89 -4.31
N GLY A 238 22.38 -6.31 -3.93
CA GLY A 238 22.89 -5.05 -4.50
C GLY A 238 22.43 -3.79 -3.77
N TRP A 239 21.60 -3.91 -2.71
CA TRP A 239 21.21 -2.78 -1.87
C TRP A 239 22.43 -2.22 -1.13
N GLN A 240 22.71 -0.93 -1.33
CA GLN A 240 23.85 -0.23 -0.72
C GLN A 240 23.41 0.62 0.47
N MET A 241 24.16 0.58 1.56
CA MET A 241 23.85 1.34 2.78
C MET A 241 23.85 2.86 2.59
N SER A 242 24.66 3.38 1.66
CA SER A 242 24.68 4.79 1.28
C SER A 242 23.33 5.27 0.72
N MET A 243 22.42 4.34 0.40
CA MET A 243 21.07 4.63 -0.06
C MET A 243 20.10 5.03 1.05
N ASN A 244 20.44 4.75 2.30
CA ASN A 244 19.55 4.97 3.43
C ASN A 244 19.96 6.24 4.18
N LYS A 245 19.37 7.38 3.80
CA LYS A 245 19.37 8.55 4.71
C LYS A 245 18.25 8.36 5.72
N VAL A 246 18.59 8.50 7.00
CA VAL A 246 17.66 8.29 8.11
C VAL A 246 16.44 9.22 7.97
N GLU A 247 16.65 10.45 7.51
CA GLU A 247 15.59 11.45 7.32
C GLU A 247 14.58 11.01 6.26
N ILE A 248 15.04 10.38 5.18
CA ILE A 248 14.18 9.86 4.11
C ILE A 248 13.34 8.70 4.64
N VAL A 249 13.98 7.77 5.35
CA VAL A 249 13.29 6.60 5.94
C VAL A 249 12.25 7.07 6.95
N LYS A 250 12.57 8.06 7.79
CA LYS A 250 11.61 8.67 8.72
C LYS A 250 10.44 9.32 8.00
N LYS A 251 10.70 10.10 6.95
CA LYS A 251 9.62 10.77 6.19
C LYS A 251 8.67 9.77 5.52
N ILE A 252 9.21 8.77 4.83
CA ILE A 252 8.40 7.72 4.21
C ILE A 252 7.67 6.90 5.28
N GLY A 253 8.36 6.51 6.37
CA GLY A 253 7.77 5.76 7.48
C GLY A 253 6.63 6.51 8.16
N HIS A 254 6.76 7.84 8.30
CA HIS A 254 5.69 8.69 8.81
C HIS A 254 4.47 8.68 7.87
N ALA A 255 4.69 8.89 6.57
CA ALA A 255 3.63 8.91 5.56
C ALA A 255 2.97 7.53 5.32
N SER A 256 3.66 6.42 5.65
CA SER A 256 3.13 5.06 5.56
C SER A 256 2.74 4.48 6.92
N HIS A 257 3.70 3.91 7.64
CA HIS A 257 3.48 3.01 8.77
C HIS A 257 3.02 3.71 10.05
N ASP A 258 3.46 4.95 10.28
CA ASP A 258 3.07 5.67 11.49
C ASP A 258 1.70 6.33 11.34
N ALA A 259 1.33 6.76 10.13
CA ALA A 259 0.02 7.36 9.90
C ALA A 259 -1.06 6.31 9.59
N PHE A 260 -0.80 5.38 8.67
CA PHE A 260 -1.85 4.50 8.16
C PHE A 260 -2.06 3.25 9.05
N PRO A 261 -3.30 2.96 9.48
CA PRO A 261 -3.60 1.75 10.25
C PRO A 261 -3.36 0.53 9.38
N SER A 262 -2.27 -0.18 9.67
CA SER A 262 -1.79 -1.27 8.83
C SER A 262 -1.23 -2.42 9.66
N ASN A 263 -1.65 -3.63 9.29
CA ASN A 263 -0.97 -4.87 9.64
C ASN A 263 -0.03 -5.22 8.50
N LEU A 264 1.28 -5.09 8.72
CA LEU A 264 2.28 -5.28 7.66
C LEU A 264 3.40 -6.21 8.12
N ILE A 265 3.60 -7.28 7.37
CA ILE A 265 4.77 -8.15 7.49
C ILE A 265 5.75 -7.78 6.40
N THR A 266 7.01 -7.54 6.76
CA THR A 266 8.05 -7.19 5.77
C THR A 266 9.15 -8.25 5.75
N LYS A 267 9.44 -8.80 4.57
CA LYS A 267 10.49 -9.79 4.36
C LYS A 267 11.57 -9.24 3.44
N PHE A 268 12.82 -9.27 3.90
CA PHE A 268 13.98 -8.80 3.15
C PHE A 268 14.80 -10.01 2.69
N TYR A 269 14.76 -10.29 1.39
CA TYR A 269 15.47 -11.39 0.73
C TYR A 269 16.86 -10.95 0.25
N HIS A 270 17.82 -11.86 0.33
CA HIS A 270 19.19 -11.67 -0.16
C HIS A 270 19.92 -10.44 0.42
N THR A 271 19.57 -10.05 1.64
CA THR A 271 20.26 -9.02 2.42
C THR A 271 21.72 -9.41 2.68
N SER A 272 22.65 -8.45 2.57
CA SER A 272 24.05 -8.66 2.99
C SER A 272 24.17 -8.76 4.51
N SER A 273 25.25 -9.35 5.03
CA SER A 273 25.52 -9.39 6.48
C SER A 273 25.58 -7.98 7.09
N MET A 274 26.15 -7.01 6.37
CA MET A 274 26.20 -5.61 6.82
C MET A 274 24.82 -4.97 6.89
N THR A 275 23.96 -5.25 5.90
CA THR A 275 22.57 -4.82 5.89
C THR A 275 21.82 -5.36 7.11
N ASN A 276 21.99 -6.65 7.44
CA ASN A 276 21.32 -7.27 8.60
C ASN A 276 21.72 -6.62 9.92
N ILE A 277 23.01 -6.31 10.10
CA ILE A 277 23.51 -5.60 11.29
C ILE A 277 22.88 -4.21 11.37
N PHE A 278 22.89 -3.45 10.27
CA PHE A 278 22.31 -2.11 10.26
C PHE A 278 20.81 -2.13 10.54
N CYS A 279 20.07 -3.00 9.86
CA CYS A 279 18.63 -3.11 10.04
C CYS A 279 18.26 -3.51 11.47
N SER A 280 19.05 -4.37 12.11
CA SER A 280 18.88 -4.70 13.53
C SER A 280 19.05 -3.49 14.45
N MET A 281 19.94 -2.55 14.10
CA MET A 281 20.06 -1.27 14.80
C MET A 281 18.89 -0.33 14.46
N ALA A 282 18.50 -0.25 13.19
CA ALA A 282 17.42 0.62 12.71
C ALA A 282 16.05 0.25 13.29
N LYS A 283 15.80 -1.03 13.60
CA LYS A 283 14.59 -1.46 14.32
C LYS A 283 14.38 -0.71 15.64
N LYS A 284 15.45 -0.27 16.31
CA LYS A 284 15.36 0.53 17.54
C LYS A 284 14.86 1.96 17.32
N LEU A 285 14.83 2.42 16.07
CA LEU A 285 14.29 3.72 15.68
C LEU A 285 12.81 3.63 15.29
N LEU A 286 12.25 2.42 15.18
CA LEU A 286 10.86 2.17 14.85
C LEU A 286 10.09 1.82 16.13
N SER A 287 8.76 1.87 16.06
CA SER A 287 7.95 1.30 17.13
C SER A 287 8.24 -0.21 17.25
N LYS A 288 8.15 -0.75 18.46
CA LYS A 288 8.41 -2.18 18.73
C LYS A 288 7.60 -3.09 17.80
N ASP A 289 6.31 -2.76 17.64
CA ASP A 289 5.38 -3.50 16.78
C ASP A 289 5.84 -3.54 15.31
N VAL A 290 6.24 -2.40 14.73
CA VAL A 290 6.74 -2.36 13.34
C VAL A 290 8.06 -3.14 13.22
N GLY A 291 8.97 -2.96 14.18
CA GLY A 291 10.28 -3.63 14.19
C GLY A 291 10.18 -5.16 14.29
N ASP A 292 9.23 -5.68 15.06
CA ASP A 292 9.02 -7.13 15.25
C ASP A 292 8.50 -7.81 13.97
N ARG A 293 7.80 -7.08 13.09
CA ARG A 293 7.25 -7.60 11.83
C ARG A 293 8.25 -7.63 10.66
N TRP A 294 9.47 -7.16 10.88
CA TRP A 294 10.53 -7.17 9.87
C TRP A 294 11.40 -8.42 9.95
N GLN A 295 11.47 -9.19 8.86
CA GLN A 295 12.24 -10.42 8.73
C GLN A 295 13.41 -10.21 7.76
N PHE A 296 14.63 -10.43 8.23
CA PHE A 296 15.87 -10.22 7.46
C PHE A 296 16.58 -11.53 7.17
N GLY A 297 17.42 -11.55 6.13
CA GLY A 297 18.20 -12.74 5.77
C GLY A 297 17.39 -13.84 5.09
N CYS A 298 16.19 -13.53 4.59
CA CYS A 298 15.40 -14.46 3.80
C CYS A 298 16.20 -14.88 2.54
N LYS A 299 16.06 -16.15 2.13
CA LYS A 299 16.70 -16.68 0.93
C LYS A 299 15.65 -17.26 -0.01
N SER A 300 15.86 -17.09 -1.30
CA SER A 300 15.10 -17.78 -2.34
C SER A 300 16.02 -18.79 -3.02
N GLU A 301 15.62 -20.06 -3.09
CA GLU A 301 16.35 -21.09 -3.82
C GLU A 301 16.40 -20.80 -5.32
N ALA A 302 15.39 -20.08 -5.82
CA ALA A 302 15.27 -19.67 -7.20
C ALA A 302 16.22 -18.51 -7.57
N GLY A 303 16.96 -17.96 -6.60
CA GLY A 303 17.83 -16.80 -6.76
C GLY A 303 17.07 -15.48 -6.72
N ARG A 304 17.62 -14.43 -7.36
CA ARG A 304 17.03 -13.08 -7.32
C ARG A 304 15.60 -13.04 -7.83
N LEU A 305 14.75 -12.30 -7.12
CA LEU A 305 13.32 -12.24 -7.38
C LEU A 305 12.96 -11.51 -8.68
N ASP A 306 13.78 -10.56 -9.16
CA ASP A 306 13.52 -9.81 -10.39
C ASP A 306 13.42 -10.71 -11.62
N LYS A 307 14.13 -11.85 -11.63
CA LYS A 307 14.07 -12.84 -12.72
C LYS A 307 12.67 -13.45 -12.92
N PHE A 308 11.83 -13.42 -11.89
CA PHE A 308 10.49 -14.02 -11.91
C PHE A 308 9.40 -12.96 -12.09
N TYR A 309 9.57 -11.81 -11.46
CA TYR A 309 8.52 -10.78 -11.43
C TYR A 309 8.63 -9.73 -12.53
N MET A 310 9.83 -9.50 -13.08
CA MET A 310 10.07 -8.49 -14.12
C MET A 310 9.90 -9.01 -15.57
N VAL A 311 9.29 -10.19 -15.73
CA VAL A 311 9.04 -10.80 -17.04
C VAL A 311 7.72 -10.30 -17.67
N PRO A 312 7.56 -10.28 -19.01
CA PRO A 312 8.61 -10.46 -20.00
C PRO A 312 9.57 -9.27 -20.09
N THR A 313 9.13 -8.07 -19.70
CA THR A 313 9.95 -6.86 -19.62
C THR A 313 9.60 -6.03 -18.37
N PRO A 314 10.51 -5.15 -17.92
CA PRO A 314 10.25 -4.23 -16.81
C PRO A 314 9.02 -3.33 -16.99
N GLU A 315 8.77 -2.87 -18.21
CA GLU A 315 7.63 -2.02 -18.54
C GLU A 315 6.31 -2.80 -18.41
N ALA A 316 6.30 -4.05 -18.87
CA ALA A 316 5.15 -4.93 -18.70
C ALA A 316 4.88 -5.22 -17.22
N ALA A 317 5.93 -5.42 -16.41
CA ALA A 317 5.81 -5.60 -14.97
C ALA A 317 5.24 -4.33 -14.28
N THR A 318 5.78 -3.16 -14.63
CA THR A 318 5.29 -1.87 -14.13
C THR A 318 3.81 -1.66 -14.46
N GLN A 319 3.40 -1.96 -15.70
CA GLN A 319 2.00 -1.82 -16.10
C GLN A 319 1.08 -2.79 -15.34
N ARG A 320 1.53 -4.03 -15.09
CA ARG A 320 0.77 -4.97 -14.25
C ARG A 320 0.59 -4.46 -12.83
N VAL A 321 1.66 -3.95 -12.21
CA VAL A 321 1.61 -3.36 -10.87
C VAL A 321 0.59 -2.21 -10.84
N LEU A 322 0.67 -1.27 -11.79
CA LEU A 322 -0.26 -0.14 -11.88
C LEU A 322 -1.72 -0.60 -12.06
N ASN A 323 -1.97 -1.54 -12.96
CA ASN A 323 -3.32 -2.06 -13.19
C ASN A 323 -3.92 -2.68 -11.92
N ASN A 324 -3.12 -3.50 -11.21
CA ASN A 324 -3.57 -4.14 -9.99
C ASN A 324 -3.78 -3.13 -8.87
N TRP A 325 -2.87 -2.15 -8.71
CA TRP A 325 -3.07 -1.07 -7.75
C TRP A 325 -4.31 -0.23 -8.04
N TYR A 326 -4.56 0.12 -9.29
CA TYR A 326 -5.77 0.88 -9.66
C TYR A 326 -7.03 0.09 -9.34
N LYS A 327 -7.03 -1.22 -9.62
CA LYS A 327 -8.14 -2.10 -9.25
C LYS A 327 -8.37 -2.11 -7.73
N SER A 328 -7.33 -2.36 -6.93
CA SER A 328 -7.47 -2.41 -5.47
C SER A 328 -7.82 -1.05 -4.88
N LEU A 329 -7.23 0.03 -5.40
CA LEU A 329 -7.59 1.39 -5.00
C LEU A 329 -9.05 1.70 -5.32
N TRP A 330 -9.55 1.28 -6.47
CA TRP A 330 -10.96 1.46 -6.83
C TRP A 330 -11.87 0.71 -5.85
N ILE A 331 -11.57 -0.57 -5.57
CA ILE A 331 -12.30 -1.38 -4.57
C ILE A 331 -12.34 -0.61 -3.23
N ARG A 332 -11.18 -0.18 -2.73
CA ARG A 332 -11.08 0.58 -1.49
C ARG A 332 -11.97 1.82 -1.51
N MET A 333 -11.84 2.65 -2.54
CA MET A 333 -12.52 3.95 -2.64
C MET A 333 -14.04 3.81 -2.80
N GLU A 334 -14.52 2.77 -3.49
CA GLU A 334 -15.95 2.51 -3.57
C GLU A 334 -16.49 1.97 -2.26
N SER A 335 -15.79 1.05 -1.60
CA SER A 335 -16.18 0.53 -0.29
C SER A 335 -16.25 1.64 0.76
N GLU A 336 -15.32 2.60 0.77
CA GLU A 336 -15.40 3.75 1.69
C GLU A 336 -16.64 4.63 1.46
N LYS A 337 -17.13 4.73 0.22
CA LYS A 337 -18.34 5.50 -0.10
C LYS A 337 -19.60 4.76 0.32
N THR A 338 -19.65 3.46 0.06
CA THR A 338 -20.87 2.66 0.17
C THR A 338 -21.06 2.00 1.54
N PHE A 339 -19.97 1.68 2.25
CA PHE A 339 -20.05 1.04 3.55
C PHE A 339 -20.59 2.02 4.60
N LYS A 340 -21.49 1.52 5.46
CA LYS A 340 -22.09 2.24 6.59
C LYS A 340 -22.06 1.34 7.81
N LEU A 341 -21.59 1.90 8.93
CA LEU A 341 -21.41 1.13 10.17
C LEU A 341 -22.77 0.75 10.81
N ASP A 342 -23.81 1.54 10.54
CA ASP A 342 -25.13 1.41 11.15
C ASP A 342 -26.10 0.48 10.38
N ASP A 343 -25.73 0.03 9.18
CA ASP A 343 -26.63 -0.68 8.24
C ASP A 343 -26.59 -2.23 8.34
N GLU A 344 -25.74 -2.79 9.20
CA GLU A 344 -25.66 -4.25 9.49
C GLU A 344 -26.23 -4.58 10.87
#